data_AF-A0A6L8RRY0-F1
#
_entry.id   AF-A0A6L8RRY0-F1
#
_cell.length_a   1.000
_cell.length_b   1.000
_cell.length_c   1.000
_cell.angle_alpha   90.00
_cell.angle_beta   90.00
_cell.angle_gamma   90.00
#
_symmetry.space_group_name_H-M   'P 1'
#
loop_
_entity.id
_entity.type
_entity.pdbx_description
1 polymer ?
#
loop_
_entity_poly.entity_id
_entity_poly.type
_entity_poly.pdbx_seq_one_letter_code
_entity_poly.pdbx_strand_id
1 'polypeptide(L)'
;MRVEIVYGDGRIGVFDTANLVAGQPFGRACITAELVMRFDMADREGICLDIHHHDIAAEADDADVPFADRCRGYRVCLAEPCELDGIESVIVDDRVVTWRQAGRFVDGVRFERAQRLWYSDSPNAGDNYKACSIYDYLEAARPDLRGDPEAICALFGYPVEAFVEARKAESAQPEEDEEV
;
A
#
# COMPACT_ATOMS: atom_id res chain seq x y z
N MET A 1 -5.70 -11.88 -7.17
CA MET A 1 -5.56 -10.73 -6.27
C MET A 1 -6.87 -10.60 -5.51
N ARG A 2 -6.76 -10.58 -4.19
CA ARG A 2 -7.86 -10.32 -3.27
C ARG A 2 -7.56 -9.04 -2.52
N VAL A 3 -8.48 -8.09 -2.57
CA VAL A 3 -8.40 -6.80 -1.88
C VAL A 3 -9.48 -6.75 -0.82
N GLU A 4 -9.09 -6.48 0.42
CA GLU A 4 -10.00 -6.25 1.54
C GLU A 4 -9.89 -4.81 2.01
N ILE A 5 -11.02 -4.13 2.16
CA ILE A 5 -11.12 -2.78 2.71
C ILE A 5 -11.82 -2.90 4.05
N VAL A 6 -11.09 -2.61 5.13
CA VAL A 6 -11.62 -2.63 6.49
C VAL A 6 -12.08 -1.23 6.84
N TYR A 7 -13.34 -1.09 7.26
CA TYR A 7 -13.92 0.18 7.68
C TYR A 7 -14.03 0.25 9.20
N GLY A 8 -13.95 1.46 9.75
CA GLY A 8 -14.00 1.72 11.20
C GLY A 8 -15.38 1.46 11.82
N ASP A 9 -16.42 1.36 10.98
CA ASP A 9 -17.77 0.95 11.39
C ASP A 9 -17.96 -0.58 11.42
N GLY A 10 -16.88 -1.35 11.20
CA GLY A 10 -16.88 -2.81 11.22
C GLY A 10 -17.28 -3.46 9.88
N ARG A 11 -17.54 -2.68 8.82
CA ARG A 11 -17.71 -3.25 7.47
C ARG A 11 -16.37 -3.77 6.94
N ILE A 12 -16.46 -4.84 6.15
CA ILE A 12 -15.34 -5.37 5.37
C ILE A 12 -15.80 -5.51 3.92
N GLY A 13 -15.23 -4.68 3.04
CA GLY A 13 -15.40 -4.80 1.60
C GLY A 13 -14.39 -5.81 1.05
N VAL A 14 -14.83 -6.75 0.21
CA VAL A 14 -13.95 -7.78 -0.36
C VAL A 14 -14.09 -7.80 -1.87
N PHE A 15 -12.96 -7.63 -2.56
CA PHE A 15 -12.85 -7.67 -4.01
C PHE A 15 -11.88 -8.78 -4.39
N ASP A 16 -12.40 -9.81 -5.04
CA ASP A 16 -11.60 -10.98 -5.43
C ASP A 16 -11.63 -11.14 -6.94
N THR A 17 -10.46 -11.03 -7.58
CA THR A 17 -10.35 -11.18 -9.02
C THR A 17 -10.61 -12.61 -9.49
N ALA A 18 -10.60 -13.62 -8.60
CA ALA A 18 -11.04 -14.97 -8.93
C ALA A 18 -12.55 -15.06 -9.14
N ASN A 19 -13.32 -14.12 -8.56
CA ASN A 19 -14.77 -14.05 -8.68
C ASN A 19 -15.24 -13.10 -9.79
N LEU A 20 -14.39 -12.80 -10.78
CA LEU A 20 -14.79 -12.05 -11.97
C LEU A 20 -15.91 -12.83 -12.69
N VAL A 21 -17.12 -12.26 -12.64
CA VAL A 21 -18.40 -12.94 -12.94
C VAL A 21 -18.65 -13.21 -14.42
N ALA A 22 -17.87 -12.58 -15.31
CA ALA A 22 -17.85 -12.94 -16.73
C ALA A 22 -16.70 -13.93 -16.97
N GLY A 23 -16.98 -15.12 -17.53
CA GLY A 23 -15.97 -16.15 -17.76
C GLY A 23 -14.83 -15.76 -18.71
N GLN A 24 -15.00 -14.64 -19.44
CA GLN A 24 -14.00 -13.99 -20.28
C GLN A 24 -14.32 -12.48 -20.32
N PRO A 25 -13.85 -11.66 -19.35
CA PRO A 25 -13.97 -10.21 -19.48
C PRO A 25 -13.07 -9.66 -20.60
N PHE A 26 -12.07 -10.44 -21.03
CA PHE A 26 -11.14 -10.17 -22.11
C PHE A 26 -11.29 -11.21 -23.23
N GLY A 27 -10.97 -10.82 -24.47
CA GLY A 27 -11.13 -11.68 -25.65
C GLY A 27 -10.23 -12.92 -25.65
N ARG A 28 -10.41 -13.80 -26.64
CA ARG A 28 -9.68 -15.08 -26.76
C ARG A 28 -8.16 -14.93 -26.96
N ALA A 29 -7.68 -13.74 -27.33
CA ALA A 29 -6.27 -13.43 -27.52
C ALA A 29 -5.54 -13.03 -26.22
N CYS A 30 -6.30 -12.82 -25.13
CA CYS A 30 -5.76 -12.41 -23.84
C CYS A 30 -4.94 -13.54 -23.23
N ILE A 31 -3.65 -13.29 -23.02
CA ILE A 31 -2.75 -14.25 -22.38
C ILE A 31 -2.54 -13.97 -20.89
N THR A 32 -2.64 -12.71 -20.47
CA THR A 32 -2.37 -12.27 -19.08
C THR A 32 -3.15 -11.00 -18.76
N ALA A 33 -3.61 -10.88 -17.51
CA ALA A 33 -4.14 -9.64 -16.96
C ALA A 33 -3.10 -8.93 -16.06
N GLU A 34 -3.01 -7.62 -16.17
CA GLU A 34 -2.23 -6.75 -15.29
C GLU A 34 -3.19 -6.02 -14.35
N LEU A 35 -2.93 -6.11 -13.05
CA LEU A 35 -3.74 -5.53 -11.99
C LEU A 35 -2.93 -4.45 -11.28
N VAL A 36 -3.38 -3.21 -11.33
CA VAL A 36 -2.65 -2.05 -10.78
C VAL A 36 -3.52 -1.33 -9.77
N MET A 37 -3.18 -1.46 -8.47
CA MET A 37 -3.85 -0.71 -7.42
C MET A 37 -3.37 0.76 -7.44
N ARG A 38 -4.30 1.71 -7.41
CA ARG A 38 -4.05 3.16 -7.45
C ARG A 38 -4.41 3.85 -6.14
N PHE A 39 -3.42 4.05 -5.28
CA PHE A 39 -3.54 4.89 -4.08
C PHE A 39 -3.16 6.35 -4.35
N ASP A 40 -2.38 6.59 -5.39
CA ASP A 40 -1.82 7.91 -5.75
C ASP A 40 -2.89 8.92 -6.21
N MET A 41 -4.11 8.46 -6.47
CA MET A 41 -5.25 9.29 -6.87
C MET A 41 -6.41 9.21 -5.89
N ALA A 42 -6.19 8.67 -4.68
CA ALA A 42 -7.23 8.42 -3.69
C ALA A 42 -8.09 9.66 -3.41
N ASP A 43 -7.47 10.81 -3.17
CA ASP A 43 -8.19 12.06 -2.85
C ASP A 43 -9.16 12.53 -3.94
N ARG A 44 -8.96 12.11 -5.20
CA ARG A 44 -9.77 12.54 -6.35
C ARG A 44 -10.74 11.48 -6.83
N GLU A 45 -10.28 10.24 -6.93
CA GLU A 45 -11.02 9.15 -7.57
C GLU A 45 -11.36 8.01 -6.60
N GLY A 46 -10.88 8.08 -5.36
CA GLY A 46 -10.98 7.01 -4.39
C GLY A 46 -9.96 5.90 -4.66
N ILE A 47 -10.16 4.76 -4.03
CA ILE A 47 -9.28 3.60 -4.18
C ILE A 47 -9.72 2.85 -5.43
N CYS A 48 -8.83 2.75 -6.41
CA CYS A 48 -9.17 2.20 -7.73
C CYS A 48 -8.22 1.07 -8.14
N LEU A 49 -8.77 0.06 -8.81
CA LEU A 49 -8.02 -1.00 -9.47
C LEU A 49 -8.08 -0.79 -10.99
N ASP A 50 -6.93 -0.50 -11.60
CA ASP A 50 -6.80 -0.54 -13.05
C ASP A 50 -6.54 -1.98 -13.47
N ILE A 51 -7.34 -2.46 -14.43
CA ILE A 51 -7.23 -3.79 -15.00
C ILE A 51 -6.87 -3.63 -16.48
N HIS A 52 -5.68 -4.08 -16.85
CA HIS A 52 -5.24 -4.18 -18.23
C HIS A 52 -5.07 -5.64 -18.63
N HIS A 53 -4.94 -5.88 -19.93
CA HIS A 53 -4.68 -7.22 -20.45
C HIS A 53 -3.60 -7.17 -21.52
N HIS A 54 -3.03 -8.33 -21.81
CA HIS A 54 -2.03 -8.50 -22.84
C HIS A 54 -2.54 -9.46 -23.91
N ASP A 55 -2.53 -9.00 -25.16
CA ASP A 55 -2.99 -9.76 -26.32
C ASP A 55 -1.80 -10.06 -27.24
N ILE A 56 -1.75 -11.27 -27.79
CA ILE A 56 -0.84 -11.57 -28.90
C ILE A 56 -1.42 -10.96 -30.17
N ALA A 57 -0.58 -10.22 -30.92
CA ALA A 57 -0.96 -9.67 -32.21
C ALA A 57 -1.41 -10.79 -33.17
N ALA A 58 -2.52 -10.57 -33.88
CA ALA A 58 -3.14 -11.57 -34.75
C ALA A 58 -2.25 -12.01 -35.94
N GLU A 59 -1.19 -11.26 -36.25
CA GLU A 59 -0.28 -11.48 -37.39
C GLU A 59 1.16 -11.81 -36.97
N ALA A 60 1.36 -12.40 -35.78
CA ALA A 60 2.70 -12.82 -35.38
C ALA A 60 3.26 -13.88 -36.36
N ASP A 61 4.44 -13.61 -36.92
CA ASP A 61 5.17 -14.54 -37.79
C ASP A 61 5.67 -15.75 -36.97
N ASP A 62 5.51 -16.96 -37.49
CA ASP A 62 5.84 -18.23 -36.81
C ASP A 62 7.36 -18.39 -36.53
N ALA A 63 8.20 -17.53 -37.12
CA ALA A 63 9.66 -17.58 -36.96
C ALA A 63 10.17 -16.92 -35.67
N ASP A 64 9.39 -16.02 -35.04
CA ASP A 64 9.80 -15.27 -33.84
C ASP A 64 8.86 -15.52 -32.65
N VAL A 65 9.36 -15.32 -31.43
CA VAL A 65 8.51 -15.38 -30.24
C VAL A 65 7.52 -14.21 -30.28
N PRO A 66 6.19 -14.46 -30.31
CA PRO A 66 5.20 -13.41 -30.46
C PRO A 66 5.26 -12.41 -29.29
N PHE A 67 5.24 -11.12 -29.63
CA PHE A 67 5.13 -10.04 -28.65
C PHE A 67 3.66 -9.84 -28.25
N ALA A 68 3.39 -9.71 -26.96
CA ALA A 68 2.05 -9.45 -26.45
C ALA A 68 1.90 -7.98 -26.04
N ASP A 69 1.05 -7.26 -26.77
CA ASP A 69 0.81 -5.85 -26.55
C ASP A 69 -0.03 -5.61 -25.30
N ARG A 70 0.30 -4.56 -24.54
CA ARG A 70 -0.51 -4.12 -23.41
C ARG A 70 -1.73 -3.35 -23.91
N CYS A 71 -2.91 -3.90 -23.64
CA CYS A 71 -4.20 -3.30 -23.94
C CYS A 71 -4.77 -2.66 -22.66
N ARG A 72 -4.97 -1.33 -22.70
CA ARG A 72 -5.59 -0.59 -21.59
C ARG A 72 -7.04 -1.05 -21.42
N GLY A 73 -7.34 -1.68 -20.29
CA GLY A 73 -8.70 -2.07 -19.93
C GLY A 73 -9.42 -1.02 -19.08
N TYR A 74 -10.04 -1.47 -17.98
CA TYR A 74 -10.99 -0.70 -17.19
C TYR A 74 -10.41 -0.25 -15.86
N ARG A 75 -10.99 0.81 -15.31
CA ARG A 75 -10.81 1.23 -13.92
C ARG A 75 -12.01 0.78 -13.10
N VAL A 76 -11.74 0.08 -12.00
CA VAL A 76 -12.76 -0.36 -11.04
C VAL A 76 -12.61 0.46 -9.77
N CYS A 77 -13.64 1.20 -9.39
CA CYS A 77 -13.69 1.89 -8.11
C CYS A 77 -13.95 0.84 -7.01
N LEU A 78 -13.04 0.76 -6.04
CA LEU A 78 -13.16 -0.12 -4.87
C LEU A 78 -13.73 0.62 -3.66
N ALA A 79 -13.43 1.92 -3.53
CA ALA A 79 -14.05 2.81 -2.56
C ALA A 79 -14.08 4.23 -3.12
N GLU A 80 -15.18 4.94 -2.90
CA GLU A 80 -15.35 6.31 -3.37
C GLU A 80 -14.55 7.31 -2.50
N PRO A 81 -14.23 8.52 -3.01
CA PRO A 81 -13.56 9.55 -2.21
C PRO A 81 -14.27 9.88 -0.88
N CYS A 82 -15.61 9.83 -0.85
CA CYS A 82 -16.40 10.12 0.34
C CYS A 82 -16.32 9.01 1.41
N GLU A 83 -15.87 7.81 1.04
CA GLU A 83 -15.73 6.68 1.94
C GLU A 83 -14.36 6.64 2.62
N LEU A 84 -13.37 7.38 2.12
CA LEU A 84 -11.98 7.27 2.55
C LEU A 84 -11.82 7.47 4.06
N ASP A 85 -12.49 8.47 4.63
CA ASP A 85 -12.44 8.78 6.06
C ASP A 85 -12.90 7.63 6.95
N GLY A 86 -13.74 6.73 6.44
CA GLY A 86 -14.23 5.55 7.15
C GLY A 86 -13.35 4.32 7.00
N ILE A 87 -12.31 4.33 6.16
CA ILE A 87 -11.44 3.17 5.90
C ILE A 87 -10.28 3.15 6.90
N GLU A 88 -10.15 2.05 7.63
CA GLU A 88 -9.08 1.80 8.60
C GLU A 88 -7.86 1.12 7.98
N SER A 89 -8.07 0.21 7.02
CA SER A 89 -6.96 -0.43 6.32
C SER A 89 -7.36 -1.04 5.00
N VAL A 90 -6.36 -1.24 4.15
CA VAL A 90 -6.49 -2.00 2.91
C VAL A 90 -5.48 -3.14 2.91
N ILE A 91 -5.98 -4.33 2.65
CA ILE A 91 -5.21 -5.58 2.61
C ILE A 91 -5.25 -6.08 1.18
N VAL A 92 -4.10 -6.43 0.62
CA VAL A 92 -3.98 -7.02 -0.72
C VAL A 92 -3.21 -8.33 -0.59
N ASP A 93 -3.86 -9.45 -0.94
CA ASP A 93 -3.30 -10.79 -0.85
C ASP A 93 -2.64 -11.05 0.52
N ASP A 94 -3.43 -10.88 1.60
CA ASP A 94 -3.04 -11.04 3.01
C ASP A 94 -1.99 -10.04 3.54
N ARG A 95 -1.58 -9.05 2.74
CA ARG A 95 -0.65 -8.00 3.14
C ARG A 95 -1.35 -6.66 3.35
N VAL A 96 -1.23 -6.07 4.53
CA VAL A 96 -1.67 -4.68 4.78
C VAL A 96 -0.80 -3.73 3.94
N VAL A 97 -1.41 -3.03 2.99
CA VAL A 97 -0.72 -2.09 2.09
C VAL A 97 -0.88 -0.64 2.51
N THR A 98 -1.92 -0.33 3.29
CA THR A 98 -2.11 0.95 3.97
C THR A 98 -3.02 0.78 5.19
N TRP A 99 -2.82 1.61 6.20
CA TRP A 99 -3.69 1.72 7.37
C TRP A 99 -3.87 3.17 7.80
N ARG A 100 -4.91 3.41 8.58
CA ARG A 100 -5.24 4.72 9.14
C ARG A 100 -4.56 4.91 10.48
N GLN A 101 -3.94 6.06 10.64
CA GLN A 101 -3.33 6.51 11.89
C GLN A 101 -3.40 8.03 11.93
N ALA A 102 -3.84 8.60 13.05
CA ALA A 102 -4.16 10.02 13.23
C ALA A 102 -5.09 10.58 12.15
N GLY A 103 -6.01 9.76 11.64
CA GLY A 103 -6.93 10.14 10.55
C GLY A 103 -6.25 10.29 9.18
N ARG A 104 -5.02 9.80 9.02
CA ARG A 104 -4.27 9.79 7.75
C ARG A 104 -3.90 8.37 7.34
N PHE A 105 -3.74 8.15 6.04
CA PHE A 105 -3.23 6.88 5.54
C PHE A 105 -1.70 6.83 5.60
N VAL A 106 -1.18 5.77 6.21
CA VAL A 106 0.23 5.39 6.13
C VAL A 106 0.44 4.52 4.89
N ASP A 107 1.46 4.82 4.09
CA ASP A 107 1.90 4.00 2.96
C ASP A 107 2.69 2.80 3.47
N GLY A 108 1.99 1.69 3.68
CA GLY A 108 2.55 0.47 4.24
C GLY A 108 3.58 -0.20 3.34
N VAL A 109 3.43 -0.06 2.02
CA VAL A 109 4.41 -0.61 1.06
C VAL A 109 5.74 0.14 1.15
N ARG A 110 5.69 1.48 1.25
CA ARG A 110 6.89 2.29 1.46
C ARG A 110 7.49 2.06 2.84
N PHE A 111 6.66 1.88 3.86
CA PHE A 111 7.13 1.59 5.21
C PHE A 111 7.84 0.23 5.29
N GLU A 112 7.27 -0.82 4.70
CA GLU A 112 7.91 -2.13 4.60
C GLU A 112 9.28 -2.04 3.89
N ARG A 113 9.38 -1.23 2.83
CA ARG A 113 10.65 -0.98 2.16
C ARG A 113 11.65 -0.26 3.06
N ALA A 114 11.21 0.74 3.82
CA ALA A 114 12.05 1.48 4.75
C ALA A 114 12.58 0.58 5.87
N GLN A 115 11.73 -0.33 6.40
CA GLN A 115 12.16 -1.33 7.38
C GLN A 115 13.31 -2.18 6.84
N ARG A 116 13.22 -2.68 5.60
CA ARG A 116 14.28 -3.48 4.97
C ARG A 116 15.59 -2.72 4.76
N LEU A 117 15.53 -1.40 4.64
CA LEU A 117 16.69 -0.56 4.34
C LEU A 117 17.37 -0.01 5.60
N TRP A 118 16.59 0.35 6.61
CA TRP A 118 17.05 1.22 7.71
C TRP A 118 16.71 0.70 9.10
N TYR A 119 15.88 -0.33 9.22
CA TYR A 119 15.55 -0.94 10.50
C TYR A 119 16.37 -2.22 10.70
N SER A 120 17.02 -2.34 11.86
CA SER A 120 17.91 -3.47 12.18
C SER A 120 17.63 -4.11 13.53
N ASP A 121 16.58 -3.67 14.23
CA ASP A 121 16.19 -4.20 15.54
C ASP A 121 15.18 -5.34 15.37
N SER A 122 14.51 -5.77 16.45
CA SER A 122 13.62 -6.93 16.46
C SER A 122 12.56 -6.87 15.36
N PRO A 123 12.45 -7.90 14.49
CA PRO A 123 11.41 -7.93 13.45
C PRO A 123 9.99 -7.98 14.04
N ASN A 124 9.86 -8.42 15.29
CA ASN A 124 8.59 -8.54 16.00
C ASN A 124 8.17 -7.25 16.73
N ALA A 125 8.96 -6.18 16.66
CA ALA A 125 8.57 -4.90 17.26
C ALA A 125 7.31 -4.34 16.58
N GLY A 126 6.54 -3.55 17.35
CA GLY A 126 5.37 -2.84 16.83
C GLY A 126 5.76 -1.80 15.76
N ASP A 127 4.81 -1.47 14.89
CA ASP A 127 5.05 -0.52 13.80
C ASP A 127 5.34 0.90 14.29
N ASN A 128 4.79 1.29 15.45
CA ASN A 128 5.09 2.58 16.08
C ASN A 128 6.56 2.70 16.48
N TYR A 129 7.09 1.68 17.17
CA TYR A 129 8.51 1.60 17.52
C TYR A 129 9.38 1.64 16.26
N LYS A 130 9.08 0.80 15.27
CA LYS A 130 9.82 0.75 13.99
C LYS A 130 9.82 2.12 13.29
N ALA A 131 8.70 2.83 13.27
CA ALA A 131 8.60 4.17 12.70
C ALA A 131 9.48 5.18 13.43
N CYS A 132 9.49 5.15 14.77
CA CYS A 132 10.38 5.98 15.59
C CYS A 132 11.86 5.68 15.31
N SER A 133 12.26 4.40 15.31
CA SER A 133 13.64 4.00 15.04
C SER A 133 14.10 4.41 13.64
N ILE A 134 13.25 4.25 12.62
CA ILE A 134 13.55 4.66 11.24
C ILE A 134 13.68 6.19 11.15
N TYR A 135 12.79 6.94 11.80
CA TYR A 135 12.85 8.40 11.83
C TYR A 135 14.17 8.88 12.44
N ASP A 136 14.52 8.37 13.63
CA ASP A 136 15.73 8.76 14.36
C ASP A 136 17.00 8.40 13.54
N TYR A 137 16.99 7.23 12.90
CA TYR A 137 18.05 6.84 11.97
C TYR A 137 18.19 7.83 10.81
N LEU A 138 17.08 8.20 10.15
CA LEU A 138 17.10 9.09 9.00
C LEU A 138 17.51 10.52 9.40
N GLU A 139 17.05 11.02 10.54
CA GLU A 139 17.44 12.34 11.06
C GLU A 139 18.95 12.40 11.38
N ALA A 140 19.54 11.29 11.81
CA ALA A 140 20.97 11.16 12.02
C ALA A 140 21.75 11.02 10.69
N ALA A 141 21.27 10.16 9.78
CA ALA A 141 21.94 9.78 8.53
C ALA A 141 21.77 10.81 7.40
N ARG A 142 20.78 11.69 7.48
CA ARG A 142 20.48 12.73 6.49
C ARG A 142 20.50 14.14 7.12
N PRO A 143 21.70 14.68 7.41
CA PRO A 143 21.83 16.04 7.95
C PRO A 143 21.18 17.11 7.06
N ASP A 144 21.06 16.85 5.76
CA ASP A 144 20.37 17.71 4.79
C ASP A 144 18.86 17.83 5.01
N LEU A 145 18.25 16.85 5.69
CA LEU A 145 16.81 16.82 6.01
C LEU A 145 16.53 17.04 7.51
N ARG A 146 17.57 17.26 8.32
CA ARG A 146 17.41 17.39 9.76
C ARG A 146 16.55 18.61 10.10
N GLY A 147 15.57 18.41 10.98
CA GLY A 147 14.61 19.47 11.34
C GLY A 147 13.48 19.65 10.31
N ASP A 148 13.39 18.79 9.30
CA ASP A 148 12.26 18.71 8.37
C ASP A 148 11.54 17.35 8.52
N PRO A 149 10.59 17.24 9.47
CA PRO A 149 9.86 16.01 9.70
C PRO A 149 9.03 15.57 8.49
N GLU A 150 8.53 16.50 7.68
CA GLU A 150 7.75 16.18 6.48
C GLU A 150 8.62 15.45 5.46
N ALA A 151 9.81 15.98 5.18
CA ALA A 151 10.75 15.35 4.26
C ALA A 151 11.24 13.99 4.75
N ILE A 152 11.51 13.85 6.05
CA ILE A 152 11.93 12.57 6.64
C ILE A 152 10.79 11.55 6.59
N CYS A 153 9.59 11.92 7.05
CA CYS A 153 8.44 11.00 7.08
C CYS A 153 8.03 10.52 5.68
N ALA A 154 8.13 11.39 4.68
CA ALA A 154 7.90 11.03 3.27
C ALA A 154 8.85 9.92 2.75
N LEU A 155 10.04 9.74 3.34
CA LEU A 155 10.96 8.67 2.93
C LEU A 155 10.45 7.28 3.31
N PHE A 156 9.74 7.15 4.43
CA PHE A 156 9.24 5.87 4.95
C PHE A 156 7.72 5.73 4.93
N GLY A 157 7.00 6.70 4.38
CA GLY A 157 5.58 6.52 4.02
C GLY A 157 4.60 6.97 5.10
N TYR A 158 5.08 7.67 6.13
CA TYR A 158 4.22 8.24 7.15
C TYR A 158 3.85 9.69 6.79
N PRO A 159 2.56 10.06 6.92
CA PRO A 159 2.17 11.43 7.18
C PRO A 159 2.71 11.89 8.54
N VAL A 160 3.05 13.17 8.67
CA VAL A 160 3.63 13.70 9.92
C VAL A 160 2.69 13.53 11.10
N GLU A 161 1.38 13.73 10.90
CA GLU A 161 0.39 13.57 11.96
C GLU A 161 0.34 12.12 12.49
N ALA A 162 0.40 11.14 11.57
CA ALA A 162 0.46 9.73 11.92
C ALA A 162 1.74 9.40 12.69
N PHE A 163 2.88 9.96 12.29
CA PHE A 163 4.15 9.77 12.98
C PHE A 163 4.16 10.40 14.39
N VAL A 164 3.58 11.59 14.55
CA VAL A 164 3.45 12.24 15.86
C VAL A 164 2.59 11.39 16.79
N GLU A 165 1.49 10.81 16.30
CA GLU A 165 0.70 9.87 17.08
C GLU A 165 1.47 8.58 17.41
N ALA A 166 2.20 8.02 16.44
CA ALA A 166 3.05 6.84 16.65
C ALA A 166 4.06 7.08 17.79
N ARG A 167 4.76 8.22 17.74
CA ARG A 167 5.75 8.61 18.76
C ARG A 167 5.12 8.82 20.13
N LYS A 168 3.93 9.42 20.17
CA LYS A 168 3.18 9.59 21.42
C LYS A 168 2.74 8.24 22.00
N ALA A 169 2.25 7.33 21.16
CA ALA A 169 1.83 6.00 21.57
C ALA A 169 3.02 5.16 22.06
N GLU A 170 4.17 5.27 21.40
CA GLU A 170 5.41 4.60 21.82
C GLU A 170 5.91 5.14 23.16
N SER A 171 5.88 6.47 23.34
CA SER A 171 6.26 7.11 24.62
C SER A 171 5.31 6.79 25.78
N ALA A 172 4.16 6.17 25.50
CA ALA A 172 3.18 5.75 26.49
C ALA A 172 3.28 4.24 26.83
N GLN A 173 4.20 3.50 26.21
CA GLN A 173 4.50 2.13 26.61
C GLN A 173 5.03 2.13 28.06
N PRO A 174 4.65 1.13 28.88
CA PRO A 174 5.26 0.97 30.19
C PRO A 174 6.77 0.70 30.04
N GLU A 175 7.58 1.20 30.98
CA GLU A 175 8.98 0.80 31.04
C GLU A 175 9.05 -0.72 31.22
N GLU A 176 9.91 -1.39 30.47
CA GLU A 176 10.18 -2.81 30.70
C GLU A 176 10.81 -2.93 32.09
N ASP A 177 10.09 -3.56 33.02
CA ASP A 177 10.67 -3.97 34.29
C ASP A 177 11.83 -4.93 33.96
N GLU A 178 13.07 -4.48 34.14
CA GLU A 178 14.23 -5.38 34.05
C GLU A 178 14.01 -6.52 35.07
N GLU A 179 13.71 -7.73 34.59
CA GLU A 179 13.76 -8.92 35.43
C GLU A 179 15.20 -9.07 35.96
N VAL A 180 15.37 -8.71 37.24
CA VAL A 180 16.64 -8.75 38.00
C VAL A 180 17.13 -10.16 38.26
#